data_AF-A0A429AEF8-F1
#
_entry.id   AF-A0A429AEF8-F1
#
_cell.length_a   1.000
_cell.length_b   1.000
_cell.length_c   1.000
_cell.angle_alpha   90.00
_cell.angle_beta   90.00
_cell.angle_gamma   90.00
#
_symmetry.space_group_name_H-M   'P 1'
#
loop_
_entity.id
_entity.type
_entity.pdbx_description
1 polymer ?
#
loop_
_entity_poly.entity_id
_entity_poly.type
_entity_poly.pdbx_seq_one_letter_code
_entity_poly.pdbx_strand_id
1 'polypeptide(L)'
;MRTIPPDWVRQVWRGGTITTPMLGWMDGAAFAHLTIAGDGTASGHFLPDDVYFMPARPHAAPELDRITLGGGEMSRTDLDPKLLEDPAARFAAQLGAPTARLAWTGEAGEIATLDDPVSGAHADLQPPADGGWTIHQRGPLRLWDDAARALSTLLSAGRPHQSEYGLTVTPEGSGHGWVTLAGRAGTCLPSQTQPVESAPASRRCRWCAPARPRCAPAP
;
A
#
# COMPACT_ATOMS: atom_id res chain seq x y z
N MET A 1 -12.17 -2.71 -0.12
CA MET A 1 -11.80 -1.74 -1.18
C MET A 1 -10.32 -1.42 -1.09
N ARG A 2 -9.64 -1.01 -2.18
CA ARG A 2 -8.21 -0.61 -2.11
C ARG A 2 -8.01 0.89 -1.97
N THR A 3 -8.88 1.65 -2.62
CA THR A 3 -8.91 3.11 -2.62
C THR A 3 -10.33 3.56 -2.33
N ILE A 4 -10.50 4.82 -1.89
CA ILE A 4 -11.82 5.44 -1.75
C ILE A 4 -12.19 6.05 -3.11
N PRO A 5 -13.26 5.56 -3.79
CA PRO A 5 -13.66 6.11 -5.07
C PRO A 5 -14.08 7.59 -4.94
N PRO A 6 -13.59 8.49 -5.80
CA PRO A 6 -14.00 9.90 -5.76
C PRO A 6 -15.50 10.11 -5.97
N ASP A 7 -16.17 9.20 -6.67
CA ASP A 7 -17.63 9.26 -6.82
C ASP A 7 -18.35 9.14 -5.48
N TRP A 8 -17.85 8.35 -4.53
CA TRP A 8 -18.47 8.28 -3.20
C TRP A 8 -18.38 9.62 -2.48
N VAL A 9 -17.22 10.28 -2.57
CA VAL A 9 -17.01 11.61 -2.00
C VAL A 9 -17.94 12.65 -2.65
N ARG A 10 -18.17 12.56 -3.98
CA ARG A 10 -19.09 13.45 -4.70
C ARG A 10 -20.57 13.19 -4.42
N GLN A 11 -20.94 11.94 -4.14
CA GLN A 11 -22.34 11.51 -3.99
C GLN A 11 -22.86 11.69 -2.55
N VAL A 12 -21.97 11.72 -1.57
CA VAL A 12 -22.35 11.89 -0.16
C VAL A 12 -22.49 13.38 0.15
N TRP A 13 -23.57 13.73 0.87
CA TRP A 13 -23.83 15.10 1.31
C TRP A 13 -22.70 15.63 2.20
N ARG A 14 -22.53 16.95 2.22
CA ARG A 14 -21.60 17.64 3.14
C ARG A 14 -21.92 17.26 4.59
N GLY A 15 -20.90 16.91 5.37
CA GLY A 15 -21.06 16.40 6.74
C GLY A 15 -21.54 14.95 6.83
N GLY A 16 -21.85 14.30 5.70
CA GLY A 16 -22.10 12.87 5.63
C GLY A 16 -20.81 12.06 5.81
N THR A 17 -20.96 10.76 6.05
CA THR A 17 -19.84 9.88 6.37
C THR A 17 -19.72 8.71 5.40
N ILE A 18 -18.49 8.24 5.18
CA ILE A 18 -18.18 6.99 4.49
C ILE A 18 -17.48 6.07 5.49
N THR A 19 -18.01 4.86 5.68
CA THR A 19 -17.39 3.81 6.48
C THR A 19 -17.17 2.59 5.60
N THR A 20 -15.93 2.14 5.45
CA THR A 20 -15.64 1.05 4.51
C THR A 20 -14.41 0.22 4.90
N PRO A 21 -14.47 -1.12 4.81
CA PRO A 21 -13.30 -1.96 4.96
C PRO A 21 -12.35 -1.77 3.77
N MET A 22 -11.09 -1.51 4.10
CA MET A 22 -9.98 -1.43 3.17
C MET A 22 -9.18 -2.71 3.24
N LEU A 23 -8.84 -3.25 2.07
CA LEU A 23 -8.07 -4.48 1.91
C LEU A 23 -7.29 -4.37 0.61
N GLY A 24 -5.97 -4.53 0.69
CA GLY A 24 -5.12 -4.63 -0.49
C GLY A 24 -4.65 -6.05 -0.74
N TRP A 25 -3.72 -6.17 -1.67
CA TRP A 25 -3.34 -7.46 -2.25
C TRP A 25 -2.33 -8.25 -1.43
N MET A 26 -1.80 -7.65 -0.36
CA MET A 26 -1.04 -8.37 0.66
C MET A 26 -1.93 -8.86 1.81
N ASP A 27 -3.24 -8.65 1.75
CA ASP A 27 -4.20 -8.83 2.85
C ASP A 27 -3.97 -7.89 4.06
N GLY A 28 -3.36 -6.73 3.82
CA GLY A 28 -3.30 -5.65 4.81
C GLY A 28 -4.66 -4.98 4.93
N ALA A 29 -5.34 -5.19 6.06
CA ALA A 29 -6.67 -4.67 6.33
C ALA A 29 -6.65 -3.38 7.17
N ALA A 30 -7.66 -2.54 6.99
CA ALA A 30 -7.98 -1.41 7.85
C ALA A 30 -9.45 -1.03 7.68
N PHE A 31 -10.06 -0.42 8.70
CA PHE A 31 -11.47 -0.03 8.63
C PHE A 31 -11.65 1.48 8.63
N ALA A 32 -11.82 2.08 7.45
CA ALA A 32 -11.83 3.53 7.29
C ALA A 32 -13.17 4.14 7.70
N HIS A 33 -13.12 5.26 8.43
CA HIS A 33 -14.26 6.13 8.71
C HIS A 33 -13.90 7.57 8.36
N LEU A 34 -14.67 8.16 7.44
CA LEU A 34 -14.41 9.46 6.84
C LEU A 34 -15.65 10.35 6.93
N THR A 35 -15.43 11.65 7.11
CA THR A 35 -16.46 12.70 7.00
C THR A 35 -16.17 13.56 5.78
N ILE A 36 -17.22 13.86 4.99
CA ILE A 36 -17.11 14.70 3.79
C ILE A 36 -17.10 16.18 4.19
N ALA A 37 -16.03 16.88 3.83
CA ALA A 37 -15.89 18.31 4.02
C ALA A 37 -16.64 19.10 2.92
N GLY A 38 -16.86 20.40 3.18
CA GLY A 38 -17.59 21.28 2.26
C GLY A 38 -16.87 21.58 0.94
N ASP A 39 -15.56 21.35 0.90
CA ASP A 39 -14.66 21.60 -0.24
C ASP A 39 -14.46 20.37 -1.15
N GLY A 40 -15.15 19.25 -0.87
CA GLY A 40 -15.03 18.01 -1.63
C GLY A 40 -13.86 17.12 -1.21
N THR A 41 -13.18 17.44 -0.11
CA THR A 41 -12.27 16.50 0.57
C THR A 41 -13.04 15.60 1.54
N ALA A 42 -12.45 14.47 1.93
CA ALA A 42 -12.94 13.67 3.03
C ALA A 42 -11.80 13.41 4.01
N SER A 43 -12.06 13.45 5.31
CA SER A 43 -11.03 13.17 6.33
C SER A 43 -11.59 12.41 7.52
N GLY A 44 -10.70 11.70 8.23
CA GLY A 44 -11.08 10.88 9.36
C GLY A 44 -9.95 9.97 9.83
N HIS A 45 -10.29 8.75 10.23
CA HIS A 45 -9.36 7.80 10.86
C HIS A 45 -9.71 6.37 10.48
N PHE A 46 -8.81 5.44 10.78
CA PHE A 46 -9.17 4.03 10.84
C PHE A 46 -9.77 3.69 12.21
N LEU A 47 -10.80 2.85 12.21
CA LEU A 47 -11.40 2.30 13.42
C LEU A 47 -10.49 1.22 14.03
N PRO A 48 -10.58 0.95 15.34
CA PRO A 48 -9.73 -0.02 16.02
C PRO A 48 -10.03 -1.47 15.63
N ASP A 49 -11.16 -1.73 14.97
CA ASP A 49 -11.54 -3.06 14.52
C ASP A 49 -10.83 -3.44 13.21
N ASP A 50 -10.17 -4.59 13.20
CA ASP A 50 -9.68 -5.24 11.99
C ASP A 50 -10.81 -6.02 11.32
N VAL A 51 -11.40 -5.41 10.30
CA VAL A 51 -12.55 -5.97 9.59
C VAL A 51 -12.14 -6.48 8.21
N TYR A 52 -12.19 -7.80 8.05
CA TYR A 52 -11.88 -8.48 6.79
C TYR A 52 -13.17 -8.78 6.03
N PHE A 53 -13.24 -8.32 4.77
CA PHE A 53 -14.33 -8.62 3.85
C PHE A 53 -13.75 -9.13 2.53
N MET A 54 -14.56 -9.88 1.80
CA MET A 54 -14.24 -10.28 0.44
C MET A 54 -13.91 -9.04 -0.41
N PRO A 55 -12.79 -9.04 -1.17
CA PRO A 55 -12.49 -7.96 -2.09
C PRO A 55 -13.67 -7.72 -3.03
N ALA A 56 -14.12 -6.46 -3.13
CA ALA A 56 -15.08 -6.09 -4.17
C ALA A 56 -14.47 -6.43 -5.54
N ARG A 57 -15.28 -6.97 -6.46
CA ARG A 57 -14.80 -7.47 -7.76
C ARG A 57 -13.83 -6.52 -8.51
N PRO A 58 -14.08 -5.19 -8.59
CA PRO A 58 -13.15 -4.26 -9.26
C PRO A 58 -11.78 -4.11 -8.57
N HIS A 59 -11.66 -4.56 -7.32
CA HIS A 59 -10.44 -4.46 -6.51
C HIS A 59 -9.77 -5.82 -6.25
N ALA A 60 -10.33 -6.90 -6.79
CA ALA A 60 -9.69 -8.21 -6.76
C ALA A 60 -8.35 -8.15 -7.48
N ALA A 61 -7.36 -8.86 -6.94
CA ALA A 61 -6.07 -8.96 -7.58
C ALA A 61 -6.18 -9.80 -8.87
N PRO A 62 -5.53 -9.39 -9.98
CA PRO A 62 -5.38 -10.23 -11.14
C PRO A 62 -4.74 -11.57 -10.78
N GLU A 63 -5.00 -12.58 -11.59
CA GLU A 63 -4.29 -13.85 -11.49
C GLU A 63 -2.80 -13.64 -11.73
N LEU A 64 -1.97 -14.40 -11.02
CA LEU A 64 -0.53 -14.39 -11.18
C LEU A 64 -0.13 -15.48 -12.18
N ASP A 65 0.80 -15.13 -13.06
CA ASP A 65 1.55 -16.10 -13.84
C ASP A 65 2.48 -16.91 -12.92
N ARG A 66 3.10 -17.95 -13.50
CA ARG A 66 4.07 -18.78 -12.79
C ARG A 66 5.24 -17.93 -12.26
N ILE A 67 5.44 -17.98 -10.96
CA ILE A 67 6.53 -17.27 -10.27
C ILE A 67 7.83 -18.07 -10.42
N THR A 68 8.91 -17.38 -10.78
CA THR A 68 10.27 -17.92 -10.79
C THR A 68 11.07 -17.23 -9.70
N LEU A 69 11.57 -18.03 -8.76
CA LEU A 69 12.42 -17.58 -7.65
C LEU A 69 13.89 -17.46 -8.08
N GLY A 70 14.68 -16.69 -7.33
CA GLY A 70 16.13 -16.61 -7.55
C GLY A 70 16.54 -15.76 -8.75
N GLY A 71 15.60 -15.02 -9.33
CA GLY A 71 15.81 -14.27 -10.56
C GLY A 71 15.95 -12.77 -10.31
N GLY A 72 16.90 -12.14 -11.01
CA GLY A 72 17.11 -10.69 -10.96
C GLY A 72 18.34 -10.27 -10.17
N GLU A 73 18.29 -9.06 -9.63
CA GLU A 73 19.36 -8.51 -8.80
C GLU A 73 19.31 -9.10 -7.40
N MET A 74 20.45 -9.56 -6.91
CA MET A 74 20.62 -10.11 -5.57
C MET A 74 21.10 -9.02 -4.59
N SER A 75 20.44 -8.91 -3.44
CA SER A 75 20.88 -8.07 -2.32
C SER A 75 20.60 -8.76 -0.97
N ARG A 76 20.94 -8.09 0.15
CA ARG A 76 20.69 -8.59 1.51
C ARG A 76 19.85 -7.61 2.31
N THR A 77 19.08 -8.12 3.26
CA THR A 77 18.36 -7.33 4.26
C THR A 77 18.41 -7.98 5.64
N ASP A 78 18.40 -7.13 6.66
CA ASP A 78 18.29 -7.55 8.06
C ASP A 78 16.84 -7.57 8.55
N LEU A 79 15.89 -7.05 7.75
CA LEU A 79 14.48 -7.13 8.07
C LEU A 79 13.95 -8.54 7.78
N ASP A 80 13.45 -9.19 8.82
CA ASP A 80 12.81 -10.50 8.69
C ASP A 80 11.45 -10.37 7.95
N PRO A 81 11.24 -11.03 6.79
CA PRO A 81 9.96 -11.04 6.10
C PRO A 81 8.81 -11.58 6.93
N LYS A 82 9.06 -12.34 8.01
CA LYS A 82 8.02 -12.78 8.95
C LYS A 82 7.33 -11.61 9.65
N LEU A 83 7.91 -10.42 9.61
CA LEU A 83 7.19 -9.19 9.99
C LEU A 83 5.87 -9.04 9.22
N LEU A 84 5.76 -9.55 7.99
CA LEU A 84 4.52 -9.50 7.19
C LEU A 84 3.41 -10.43 7.71
N GLU A 85 3.68 -11.27 8.71
CA GLU A 85 2.66 -12.04 9.44
C GLU A 85 1.86 -11.14 10.40
N ASP A 86 2.45 -10.04 10.87
CA ASP A 86 1.79 -9.04 11.72
C ASP A 86 0.84 -8.14 10.89
N PRO A 87 -0.42 -7.96 11.31
CA PRO A 87 -1.40 -7.17 10.55
C PRO A 87 -0.99 -5.71 10.29
N ALA A 88 -0.44 -5.02 11.30
CA ALA A 88 -0.05 -3.62 11.16
C ALA A 88 1.17 -3.46 10.23
N ALA A 89 2.15 -4.36 10.36
CA ALA A 89 3.30 -4.41 9.46
C ALA A 89 2.90 -4.73 8.02
N ARG A 90 2.01 -5.69 7.80
CA ARG A 90 1.46 -6.01 6.48
C ARG A 90 0.71 -4.83 5.88
N PHE A 91 -0.10 -4.12 6.67
CA PHE A 91 -0.76 -2.90 6.23
C PHE A 91 0.26 -1.82 5.81
N ALA A 92 1.31 -1.60 6.60
CA ALA A 92 2.37 -0.65 6.25
C ALA A 92 3.15 -1.05 5.00
N ALA A 93 3.56 -2.31 4.88
CA ALA A 93 4.25 -2.84 3.70
C ALA A 93 3.40 -2.65 2.42
N GLN A 94 2.10 -2.92 2.53
CA GLN A 94 1.14 -2.71 1.45
C GLN A 94 1.02 -1.23 1.03
N LEU A 95 1.23 -0.28 1.93
CA LEU A 95 1.27 1.13 1.54
C LEU A 95 2.56 1.49 0.78
N GLY A 96 3.66 0.80 1.08
CA GLY A 96 4.92 0.93 0.34
C GLY A 96 4.87 0.31 -1.05
N ALA A 97 4.24 -0.86 -1.19
CA ALA A 97 4.11 -1.60 -2.45
C ALA A 97 2.62 -1.93 -2.74
N PRO A 98 1.79 -0.93 -3.11
CA PRO A 98 0.33 -1.08 -3.16
C PRO A 98 -0.17 -2.08 -4.20
N THR A 99 0.58 -2.32 -5.26
CA THR A 99 0.26 -3.27 -6.34
C THR A 99 0.87 -4.65 -6.15
N ALA A 100 1.62 -4.88 -5.07
CA ALA A 100 2.19 -6.19 -4.80
C ALA A 100 1.19 -7.11 -4.09
N ARG A 101 1.19 -8.36 -4.52
CA ARG A 101 0.59 -9.51 -3.83
C ARG A 101 1.65 -10.15 -2.94
N LEU A 102 1.27 -10.56 -1.74
CA LEU A 102 2.12 -11.36 -0.86
C LEU A 102 1.74 -12.84 -0.98
N ALA A 103 2.74 -13.71 -1.08
CA ALA A 103 2.57 -15.14 -0.89
C ALA A 103 3.74 -15.72 -0.08
N TRP A 104 3.49 -16.86 0.55
CA TRP A 104 4.50 -17.67 1.22
C TRP A 104 4.65 -18.99 0.46
N THR A 105 5.88 -19.33 0.11
CA THR A 105 6.24 -20.52 -0.68
C THR A 105 7.46 -21.21 -0.07
N GLY A 106 7.95 -22.28 -0.72
CA GLY A 106 8.92 -23.20 -0.14
C GLY A 106 8.23 -24.38 0.55
N GLU A 107 8.99 -25.43 0.85
CA GLU A 107 8.43 -26.64 1.46
C GLU A 107 7.87 -26.38 2.87
N ALA A 108 8.46 -25.44 3.60
CA ALA A 108 8.04 -25.04 4.93
C ALA A 108 7.34 -23.66 4.96
N GLY A 109 7.06 -23.06 3.79
CA GLY A 109 6.47 -21.72 3.71
C GLY A 109 7.42 -20.61 4.15
N GLU A 110 8.73 -20.83 3.99
CA GLU A 110 9.79 -19.97 4.50
C GLU A 110 10.21 -18.83 3.55
N ILE A 111 9.75 -18.87 2.29
CA ILE A 111 10.09 -17.88 1.28
C ILE A 111 8.91 -16.93 1.09
N ALA A 112 9.10 -15.65 1.39
CA ALA A 112 8.11 -14.62 1.07
C ALA A 112 8.31 -14.16 -0.38
N THR A 113 7.22 -14.07 -1.15
CA THR A 113 7.22 -13.45 -2.48
C THR A 113 6.32 -12.22 -2.52
N LEU A 114 6.81 -11.17 -3.18
CA LEU A 114 6.04 -9.99 -3.55
C LEU A 114 5.92 -9.94 -5.07
N ASP A 115 4.69 -9.97 -5.57
CA ASP A 115 4.43 -10.07 -7.02
C ASP A 115 3.49 -8.96 -7.47
N ASP A 116 3.92 -8.14 -8.42
CA ASP A 116 3.05 -7.13 -9.04
C ASP A 116 2.56 -7.62 -10.41
N PRO A 117 1.30 -8.07 -10.53
CA PRO A 117 0.76 -8.54 -11.82
C PRO A 117 0.60 -7.42 -12.85
N VAL A 118 0.63 -6.15 -12.45
CA VAL A 118 0.44 -5.00 -13.35
C VAL A 118 1.76 -4.61 -14.00
N SER A 119 2.83 -4.51 -13.23
CA SER A 119 4.15 -4.09 -13.71
C SER A 119 5.07 -5.25 -14.09
N GLY A 120 4.74 -6.47 -13.66
CA GLY A 120 5.60 -7.65 -13.78
C GLY A 120 6.80 -7.62 -12.82
N ALA A 121 6.83 -6.70 -11.86
CA ALA A 121 7.85 -6.66 -10.83
C ALA A 121 7.69 -7.82 -9.84
N HIS A 122 8.82 -8.30 -9.32
CA HIS A 122 8.86 -9.44 -8.42
C HIS A 122 9.99 -9.27 -7.40
N ALA A 123 9.75 -9.75 -6.18
CA ALA A 123 10.75 -9.97 -5.15
C ALA A 123 10.55 -11.34 -4.48
N ASP A 124 11.62 -12.09 -4.26
CA ASP A 124 11.64 -13.24 -3.35
C ASP A 124 12.67 -13.05 -2.23
N LEU A 125 12.28 -13.43 -1.01
CA LEU A 125 13.11 -13.37 0.19
C LEU A 125 13.40 -14.77 0.66
N GLN A 126 14.66 -15.17 0.53
CA GLN A 126 15.14 -16.49 0.90
C GLN A 126 15.77 -16.47 2.29
N PRO A 127 15.57 -17.55 3.07
CA PRO A 127 16.11 -17.66 4.41
C PRO A 127 17.63 -17.42 4.43
N PRO A 128 18.14 -16.85 5.53
CA PRO A 128 19.53 -16.46 5.61
C PRO A 128 20.47 -17.67 5.49
N ALA A 129 21.44 -17.60 4.59
CA ALA A 129 22.59 -18.51 4.61
C ALA A 129 23.58 -18.12 5.72
N ASP A 130 23.79 -16.81 5.95
CA ASP A 130 24.83 -16.26 6.83
C ASP A 130 24.31 -15.18 7.81
N GLY A 131 23.05 -15.26 8.25
CA GLY A 131 22.47 -14.35 9.25
C GLY A 131 21.70 -13.13 8.72
N GLY A 132 21.65 -12.91 7.40
CA GLY A 132 20.78 -11.91 6.75
C GLY A 132 19.99 -12.52 5.59
N TRP A 133 18.77 -12.07 5.36
CA TRP A 133 17.90 -12.59 4.31
C TRP A 133 18.43 -12.21 2.93
N THR A 134 18.44 -13.17 2.00
CA THR A 134 18.81 -12.91 0.62
C THR A 134 17.58 -12.49 -0.15
N ILE A 135 17.67 -11.36 -0.86
CA ILE A 135 16.60 -10.85 -1.69
C ILE A 135 16.99 -11.04 -3.15
N HIS A 136 16.06 -11.53 -3.96
CA HIS A 136 16.12 -11.42 -5.41
C HIS A 136 15.00 -10.52 -5.90
N GLN A 137 15.32 -9.49 -6.68
CA GLN A 137 14.35 -8.54 -7.20
C GLN A 137 14.51 -8.31 -8.71
N ARG A 138 13.39 -8.24 -9.42
CA ARG A 138 13.35 -7.99 -10.87
C ARG A 138 12.15 -7.13 -11.27
N GLY A 139 12.25 -6.55 -12.45
CA GLY A 139 11.20 -5.70 -13.03
C GLY A 139 11.37 -4.21 -12.68
N PRO A 140 10.38 -3.38 -13.05
CA PRO A 140 10.50 -1.92 -12.98
C PRO A 140 10.34 -1.33 -11.57
N LEU A 141 9.83 -2.11 -10.62
CA LEU A 141 9.63 -1.69 -9.22
C LEU A 141 10.53 -2.49 -8.29
N ARG A 142 10.92 -1.86 -7.18
CA ARG A 142 11.71 -2.48 -6.11
C ARG A 142 10.79 -2.82 -4.94
N LEU A 143 9.93 -3.81 -5.16
CA LEU A 143 8.79 -4.12 -4.29
C LEU A 143 9.19 -4.31 -2.83
N TRP A 144 10.25 -5.09 -2.57
CA TRP A 144 10.73 -5.28 -1.20
C TRP A 144 11.37 -4.02 -0.66
N ASP A 145 12.17 -3.30 -1.44
CA ASP A 145 12.84 -2.08 -0.96
C ASP A 145 11.80 -0.99 -0.57
N ASP A 146 10.71 -0.90 -1.31
CA ASP A 146 9.60 0.00 -1.03
C ASP A 146 8.78 -0.45 0.20
N ALA A 147 8.49 -1.75 0.32
CA ALA A 147 7.85 -2.32 1.50
C ALA A 147 8.72 -2.15 2.77
N ALA A 148 10.01 -2.47 2.68
CA ALA A 148 11.00 -2.36 3.76
C ALA A 148 11.12 -0.93 4.29
N ARG A 149 11.01 0.08 3.42
CA ARG A 149 11.00 1.50 3.81
C ARG A 149 9.76 1.85 4.63
N ALA A 150 8.60 1.33 4.24
CA ALA A 150 7.36 1.52 4.98
C ALA A 150 7.39 0.78 6.34
N LEU A 151 7.88 -0.46 6.35
CA LEU A 151 8.09 -1.26 7.56
C LEU A 151 9.04 -0.56 8.53
N SER A 152 10.17 -0.04 8.05
CA SER A 152 11.14 0.69 8.89
C SER A 152 10.52 1.93 9.54
N THR A 153 9.66 2.64 8.80
CA THR A 153 8.90 3.78 9.34
C THR A 153 7.95 3.35 10.45
N LEU A 154 7.20 2.26 10.26
CA LEU A 154 6.29 1.71 11.25
C LEU A 154 7.04 1.24 12.52
N LEU A 155 8.14 0.49 12.33
CA LEU A 155 8.97 -0.03 13.44
C LEU A 155 9.56 1.12 14.26
N SER A 156 10.06 2.16 13.60
CA SER A 156 10.61 3.35 14.27
C SER A 156 9.55 4.13 15.06
N ALA A 157 8.29 4.01 14.67
CA ALA A 157 7.15 4.61 15.38
C ALA A 157 6.60 3.73 16.50
N GLY A 158 7.19 2.55 16.77
CA GLY A 158 6.74 1.64 17.82
C GLY A 158 5.60 0.72 17.42
N ARG A 159 5.37 0.50 16.12
CA ARG A 159 4.32 -0.38 15.56
C ARG A 159 2.89 0.03 15.98
N PRO A 160 2.51 1.31 15.82
CA PRO A 160 1.15 1.74 16.13
C PRO A 160 0.12 1.01 15.26
N HIS A 161 -1.07 0.81 15.83
CA HIS A 161 -2.20 0.27 15.09
C HIS A 161 -2.65 1.27 14.00
N GLN A 162 -3.30 0.79 12.95
CA GLN A 162 -3.81 1.59 11.83
C GLN A 162 -4.71 2.73 12.34
N SER A 163 -5.48 2.50 13.40
CA SER A 163 -6.36 3.50 14.02
C SER A 163 -5.66 4.72 14.61
N GLU A 164 -4.34 4.69 14.76
CA GLU A 164 -3.55 5.84 15.20
C GLU A 164 -3.19 6.80 14.07
N TYR A 165 -3.49 6.42 12.82
CA TYR A 165 -3.30 7.24 11.64
C TYR A 165 -4.60 7.95 11.24
N GLY A 166 -4.50 9.26 11.00
CA GLY A 166 -5.51 10.02 10.29
C GLY A 166 -5.46 9.73 8.79
N LEU A 167 -6.62 9.80 8.15
CA LEU A 167 -6.82 9.56 6.74
C LEU A 167 -7.43 10.81 6.10
N THR A 168 -6.83 11.31 5.03
CA THR A 168 -7.41 12.37 4.20
C THR A 168 -7.47 11.91 2.76
N VAL A 169 -8.64 12.08 2.13
CA VAL A 169 -8.94 11.85 0.73
C VAL A 169 -9.12 13.19 0.03
N THR A 170 -8.26 13.51 -0.94
CA THR A 170 -8.39 14.73 -1.75
C THR A 170 -8.91 14.42 -3.16
N PRO A 171 -9.72 15.31 -3.73
CA PRO A 171 -10.11 15.22 -5.13
C PRO A 171 -8.97 15.75 -5.99
N GLU A 172 -8.26 14.88 -6.70
CA GLU A 172 -7.36 15.30 -7.77
C GLU A 172 -7.70 14.58 -9.07
N GLY A 173 -7.38 15.22 -10.20
CA GLY A 173 -7.92 14.97 -11.54
C GLY A 173 -7.69 13.57 -12.14
N SER A 174 -7.05 12.66 -11.42
CA SER A 174 -6.73 11.29 -11.84
C SER A 174 -7.88 10.29 -11.64
N GLY A 175 -9.03 10.70 -11.09
CA GLY A 175 -10.15 9.78 -10.85
C GLY A 175 -9.97 8.82 -9.66
N HIS A 176 -8.89 8.98 -8.88
CA HIS A 176 -8.63 8.26 -7.64
C HIS A 176 -8.34 9.24 -6.50
N GLY A 177 -8.94 9.01 -5.33
CA GLY A 177 -8.70 9.84 -4.15
C GLY A 177 -7.34 9.51 -3.52
N TRP A 178 -6.53 10.54 -3.27
CA TRP A 178 -5.23 10.37 -2.62
C TRP A 178 -5.41 10.16 -1.12
N VAL A 179 -4.75 9.15 -0.56
CA VAL A 179 -4.83 8.81 0.86
C VAL A 179 -3.58 9.27 1.57
N THR A 180 -3.62 10.42 2.26
CA THR A 180 -2.53 10.83 3.15
C THR A 180 -2.74 10.22 4.53
N LEU A 181 -1.71 9.57 5.06
CA LEU A 181 -1.71 8.97 6.39
C LEU A 181 -0.76 9.71 7.33
N ALA A 182 -1.31 10.31 8.37
CA ALA A 182 -0.55 11.04 9.37
C ALA A 182 -0.83 10.45 10.76
N GLY A 183 0.20 9.89 11.38
CA GLY A 183 0.14 9.38 12.75
C GLY A 183 0.13 10.51 13.78
N ARG A 184 -0.43 10.23 14.95
CA ARG A 184 -0.49 11.17 16.09
C ARG A 184 0.88 11.70 16.54
N ALA A 185 1.97 10.96 16.29
CA ALA A 185 3.35 11.35 16.60
C ALA A 185 4.09 12.02 15.42
N GLY A 186 3.39 12.45 14.37
CA GLY A 186 4.00 13.05 13.17
C GLY A 186 4.62 12.03 12.21
N THR A 187 4.40 10.74 12.44
CA THR A 187 4.82 9.66 11.53
C THR A 187 3.94 9.68 10.28
N CYS A 188 4.50 10.01 9.12
CA CYS A 188 3.81 9.83 7.83
C CYS A 188 4.19 8.46 7.23
N LEU A 189 3.21 7.57 7.06
CA LEU A 189 3.39 6.39 6.21
C LEU A 189 3.24 6.79 4.73
N PRO A 190 3.87 6.06 3.79
CA PRO A 190 3.65 6.32 2.38
C PRO A 190 2.16 6.29 2.04
N SER A 191 1.72 7.27 1.25
CA SER A 191 0.35 7.37 0.75
C SER A 191 0.17 6.53 -0.52
N GLN A 192 -0.98 5.88 -0.68
CA GLN A 192 -1.27 5.20 -1.94
C GLN A 192 -1.34 6.21 -3.09
N THR A 193 -0.44 6.03 -4.04
CA THR A 193 -0.35 6.76 -5.30
C THR A 193 -0.73 5.77 -6.40
N GLN A 194 -1.85 5.96 -7.08
CA GLN A 194 -2.16 5.15 -8.26
C GLN A 194 -2.46 6.02 -9.48
N PRO A 195 -1.60 5.99 -10.49
CA PRO A 195 -2.01 6.08 -11.88
C PRO A 195 -1.94 4.67 -12.49
N VAL A 196 -3.08 4.04 -12.77
CA VAL A 196 -3.10 2.85 -13.61
C VAL A 196 -4.25 2.94 -14.61
N GLU A 197 -4.01 3.70 -15.68
CA GLU A 197 -4.71 3.52 -16.94
C GLU A 197 -3.69 3.64 -18.07
N SER A 198 -3.23 2.49 -18.57
CA SER A 198 -2.40 2.42 -19.78
C SER A 198 -3.28 2.65 -21.00
N ALA A 199 -3.55 3.92 -21.32
CA ALA A 199 -4.00 4.29 -22.66
C ALA A 199 -2.82 4.16 -23.66
N PRO A 200 -3.06 3.72 -24.91
CA PRO A 200 -2.01 3.43 -25.86
C PRO A 200 -1.20 4.69 -26.19
N ALA A 201 0.13 4.51 -26.25
CA ALA A 201 1.11 5.55 -26.45
C ALA A 201 0.78 6.44 -27.66
N SER A 202 0.30 7.66 -27.41
CA SER A 202 0.52 8.77 -28.32
C SER A 202 0.57 10.09 -27.56
N ARG A 203 1.58 10.89 -27.90
CA ARG A 203 1.89 12.25 -27.41
C ARG A 203 2.63 12.32 -26.07
N ARG A 204 3.96 12.35 -26.19
CA ARG A 204 4.90 12.82 -25.16
C ARG A 204 4.56 14.26 -24.77
N CYS A 205 4.20 14.51 -23.51
CA CYS A 205 4.48 15.78 -22.86
C CYS A 205 5.63 15.55 -21.86
N ARG A 206 6.83 16.06 -22.22
CA ARG A 206 7.89 16.33 -21.26
C ARG A 206 7.41 17.51 -20.40
N TRP A 207 7.72 17.51 -19.10
CA TRP A 207 7.37 18.51 -18.08
C TRP A 207 6.07 18.24 -17.31
N CYS A 208 6.20 17.44 -16.26
CA CYS A 208 5.70 17.72 -14.90
C CYS A 208 6.10 16.52 -14.02
N ALA A 209 7.10 16.69 -13.16
CA ALA A 209 7.27 15.79 -12.03
C ALA A 209 6.11 16.06 -11.05
N PRO A 210 5.40 15.04 -10.53
CA PRO A 210 4.42 15.29 -9.49
C PRO A 210 5.16 15.76 -8.24
N ALA A 211 4.83 16.96 -7.78
CA ALA A 211 5.30 17.47 -6.50
C ALA A 211 4.80 16.52 -5.39
N ARG A 212 5.71 16.04 -4.55
CA ARG A 212 5.36 15.26 -3.36
C ARG A 212 4.40 16.08 -2.49
N PRO A 213 3.25 15.54 -2.04
CA PRO A 213 2.42 16.23 -1.07
C PRO A 213 3.23 16.41 0.21
N ARG A 214 3.41 17.67 0.64
CA ARG A 214 4.03 17.98 1.93
C ARG A 214 3.02 17.64 3.03
N CYS A 215 3.40 16.81 3.99
CA CYS A 215 2.67 16.64 5.24
C CYS A 215 2.62 18.01 5.94
N ALA A 216 1.48 18.69 5.88
CA ALA A 216 1.18 19.76 6.83
C ALA A 216 0.56 19.08 8.07
N PRO A 217 0.97 19.43 9.30
CA PRO A 217 0.24 19.00 10.48
C PRO A 217 -1.20 19.53 10.39
N ALA A 218 -2.18 18.67 10.69
CA ALA A 218 -3.55 19.13 10.87
C ALA A 218 -3.60 20.13 12.05
N PRO A 219 -4.42 21.19 11.97
CA PRO A 219 -4.59 22.17 13.04
C PRO A 219 -5.20 21.58 14.30
#